data_AF-A0A2S9AIV8-F1
#
_entry.id   AF-A0A2S9AIV8-F1
#
_cell.length_a   1.000
_cell.length_b   1.000
_cell.length_c   1.000
_cell.angle_alpha   90.00
_cell.angle_beta   90.00
_cell.angle_gamma   90.00
#
_symmetry.space_group_name_H-M   'P 1'
#
loop_
_entity.id
_entity.type
_entity.pdbx_description
1 polymer ?
#
loop_
_entity_poly.entity_id
_entity_poly.type
_entity_poly.pdbx_seq_one_letter_code
_entity_poly.pdbx_strand_id
1 'polypeptide(L)'
;MNTSTTSLPPRVRRRRRLIGTLAALAAAVILAFAVQQSLSVAFADATNVGPAPAPTPVPTEDITGSVIAPSEADGVIRDGDQPTVFDVDRAAVGNLDPALLAALQRAASDAEGEGITFRVNSGWRTPALQARMLQDAIAQYGSEDEARRWVATPETSEHVTGDAVDLGPWSALDWLAQRGSRYGLCQIYANEAWHYELRPDAVDEGCPEMMADPTEDPRTQR
;
A
#
# COMPACT_ATOMS: atom_id res chain seq x y z
N MET A 1 41.18 49.19 -22.18
CA MET A 1 40.35 48.70 -21.05
C MET A 1 39.45 47.61 -21.63
N ASN A 2 39.83 46.34 -21.42
CA ASN A 2 39.11 45.36 -20.57
C ASN A 2 37.86 44.82 -21.31
N THR A 3 37.62 43.52 -21.48
CA THR A 3 37.99 42.36 -20.66
C THR A 3 37.69 41.09 -21.46
N SER A 4 38.67 40.21 -21.66
CA SER A 4 38.44 38.86 -22.21
C SER A 4 37.88 37.94 -21.12
N THR A 5 36.67 37.45 -21.31
CA THR A 5 36.01 36.50 -20.41
C THR A 5 36.53 35.08 -20.68
N THR A 6 37.42 34.59 -19.81
CA THR A 6 37.91 33.21 -19.84
C THR A 6 36.78 32.23 -19.55
N SER A 7 36.29 31.53 -20.57
CA SER A 7 35.32 30.44 -20.39
C SER A 7 36.06 29.14 -20.00
N LEU A 8 35.66 28.55 -18.87
CA LEU A 8 36.27 27.32 -18.36
C LEU A 8 35.92 26.09 -19.23
N PRO A 9 36.85 25.14 -19.44
CA PRO A 9 36.68 24.01 -20.34
C PRO A 9 35.59 23.01 -19.87
N PRO A 10 34.95 22.29 -20.81
CA PRO A 10 33.71 21.54 -20.60
C PRO A 10 33.79 20.41 -19.57
N ARG A 11 34.99 19.86 -19.30
CA ARG A 11 35.22 18.81 -18.30
C ARG A 11 35.01 19.29 -16.85
N VAL A 12 35.24 20.57 -16.57
CA VAL A 12 35.07 21.17 -15.23
C VAL A 12 33.59 21.41 -14.91
N ARG A 13 32.77 21.73 -15.92
CA ARG A 13 31.32 21.93 -15.77
C ARG A 13 30.57 20.64 -15.40
N ARG A 14 30.98 19.48 -15.95
CA ARG A 14 30.34 18.18 -15.67
C ARG A 14 30.62 17.69 -14.24
N ARG A 15 31.85 17.88 -13.74
CA ARG A 15 32.21 17.59 -12.33
C ARG A 15 31.47 18.50 -11.33
N ARG A 16 31.30 19.79 -11.65
CA ARG A 16 30.55 20.73 -10.78
C ARG A 16 29.06 20.41 -10.69
N ARG A 17 28.44 19.92 -11.78
CA ARG A 17 27.03 19.47 -11.75
C ARG A 17 26.84 18.20 -10.90
N LEU A 18 27.75 17.22 -11.02
CA LEU A 18 27.73 16.00 -10.20
C LEU A 18 27.96 16.27 -8.71
N ILE A 19 28.86 17.19 -8.37
CA ILE A 19 29.08 17.60 -6.97
C ILE A 19 27.87 18.37 -6.41
N GLY A 20 27.20 19.19 -7.22
CA GLY A 20 25.97 19.89 -6.83
C GLY A 20 24.80 18.95 -6.56
N THR A 21 24.60 17.91 -7.39
CA THR A 21 23.53 16.92 -7.19
C THR A 21 23.79 16.01 -5.99
N LEU A 22 25.05 15.62 -5.74
CA LEU A 22 25.42 14.81 -4.56
C LEU A 22 25.29 15.62 -3.26
N ALA A 23 25.63 16.91 -3.27
CA ALA A 23 25.44 17.80 -2.12
C ALA A 23 23.95 18.05 -1.83
N ALA A 24 23.10 18.18 -2.86
CA ALA A 24 21.65 18.34 -2.71
C ALA A 24 20.98 17.07 -2.15
N LEU A 25 21.40 15.88 -2.61
CA LEU A 25 20.92 14.60 -2.07
C LEU A 25 21.38 14.38 -0.63
N ALA A 26 22.62 14.72 -0.28
CA ALA A 26 23.11 14.66 1.10
C ALA A 26 22.35 15.62 2.02
N ALA A 27 22.05 16.85 1.56
CA ALA A 27 21.26 17.82 2.33
C ALA A 27 19.81 17.35 2.52
N ALA A 28 19.19 16.72 1.52
CA ALA A 28 17.84 16.16 1.63
C ALA A 28 17.77 14.98 2.62
N VAL A 29 18.78 14.10 2.63
CA VAL A 29 18.89 13.00 3.61
C VAL A 29 19.12 13.55 5.03
N ILE A 30 19.93 14.60 5.19
CA ILE A 30 20.16 15.25 6.50
C ILE A 30 18.88 15.94 7.02
N LEU A 31 18.11 16.61 6.15
CA LEU A 31 16.82 17.19 6.55
C LEU A 31 15.80 16.11 6.96
N ALA A 32 15.71 14.99 6.22
CA ALA A 32 14.81 13.89 6.55
C ALA A 32 15.19 13.23 7.89
N PHE A 33 16.49 13.06 8.17
CA PHE A 33 16.97 12.50 9.45
C PHE A 33 16.74 13.46 10.64
N ALA A 34 16.79 14.78 10.42
CA ALA A 34 16.49 15.77 11.46
C ALA A 34 14.99 15.82 11.82
N VAL A 35 14.10 15.63 10.84
CA VAL A 35 12.65 15.52 11.08
C VAL A 35 12.31 14.25 11.87
N GLN A 36 12.96 13.11 11.59
CA GLN A 36 12.74 11.86 12.36
C GLN A 36 13.25 11.93 13.82
N GLN A 37 14.33 12.66 14.10
CA GLN A 37 14.85 12.80 15.47
C GLN A 37 14.08 13.84 16.31
N SER A 38 13.25 14.66 15.69
CA SER A 38 12.44 15.69 16.37
C SER A 38 11.13 15.14 16.96
N LEU A 39 10.72 13.93 16.58
CA LEU A 39 9.51 13.26 17.10
C LEU A 39 9.79 12.41 18.36
N SER A 40 11.06 12.19 18.73
CA SER A 40 11.44 11.38 19.90
C SER A 40 11.69 12.18 21.19
N VAL A 41 11.67 13.52 21.13
CA VAL A 41 11.89 14.39 22.31
C VAL A 41 10.57 14.90 22.90
N ALA A 42 9.45 14.79 22.16
CA ALA A 42 8.14 15.25 22.62
C ALA A 42 7.41 14.27 23.58
N PHE A 43 7.89 13.03 23.72
CA PHE A 43 7.27 12.02 24.60
C PHE A 43 7.92 11.88 25.97
N ALA A 44 9.00 12.63 26.25
CA ALA A 44 9.71 12.55 27.53
C ALA A 44 9.21 13.54 28.60
N ASP A 45 8.32 14.48 28.25
CA ASP A 45 7.91 15.58 29.15
C ASP A 45 6.44 15.49 29.64
N ALA A 46 5.76 14.36 29.41
CA ALA A 46 4.36 14.16 29.79
C ALA A 46 4.14 13.37 31.09
N THR A 47 5.14 13.28 31.99
CA THR A 47 5.01 12.52 33.26
C THR A 47 4.85 13.38 34.50
N ASN A 48 4.33 14.61 34.39
CA ASN A 48 3.97 15.40 35.58
C ASN A 48 2.59 16.05 35.44
N VAL A 49 1.54 15.27 35.68
CA VAL A 49 0.21 15.78 36.00
C VAL A 49 -0.13 15.30 37.42
N GLY A 50 -0.34 16.26 38.33
CA GLY A 50 -0.77 16.00 39.71
C GLY A 50 -2.16 15.35 39.78
N PRO A 51 -2.62 14.94 40.97
CA PRO A 51 -3.86 14.17 41.11
C PRO A 51 -5.08 15.02 40.74
N ALA A 52 -5.83 14.58 39.71
CA ALA A 52 -7.12 15.16 39.33
C ALA A 52 -8.25 14.63 40.22
N PRO A 53 -9.30 15.41 40.52
CA PRO A 53 -10.42 14.98 41.35
C PRO A 53 -11.28 13.94 40.64
N ALA A 54 -11.84 13.00 41.41
CA ALA A 54 -12.63 11.88 40.91
C ALA A 54 -13.91 12.33 40.16
N PRO A 55 -14.26 11.72 39.01
CA PRO A 55 -15.51 12.00 38.34
C PRO A 55 -16.69 11.28 39.01
N THR A 56 -17.80 11.98 39.17
CA THR A 56 -19.12 11.43 39.53
C THR A 56 -19.65 10.46 38.47
N PRO A 57 -20.27 9.33 38.84
CA PRO A 57 -20.80 8.38 37.87
C PRO A 57 -22.11 8.91 37.25
N VAL A 58 -22.14 8.99 35.92
CA VAL A 58 -23.35 9.20 35.12
C VAL A 58 -23.94 7.82 34.79
N PRO A 59 -25.27 7.61 34.83
CA PRO A 59 -25.85 6.29 34.63
C PRO A 59 -25.60 5.80 33.20
N THR A 60 -25.01 4.62 33.06
CA THR A 60 -24.85 3.93 31.79
C THR A 60 -26.21 3.33 31.40
N GLU A 61 -26.87 3.93 30.42
CA GLU A 61 -27.91 3.21 29.67
C GLU A 61 -27.23 2.20 28.74
N ASP A 62 -27.63 0.93 28.88
CA ASP A 62 -27.25 -0.18 28.00
C ASP A 62 -27.70 0.10 26.57
N ILE A 63 -26.79 0.59 25.72
CA ILE A 63 -26.90 0.42 24.27
C ILE A 63 -26.14 -0.85 23.91
N THR A 64 -26.88 -1.94 23.76
CA THR A 64 -26.41 -3.22 23.21
C THR A 64 -26.10 -3.10 21.72
N GLY A 65 -25.06 -2.34 21.39
CA GLY A 65 -24.47 -2.23 20.06
C GLY A 65 -22.96 -2.44 20.17
N SER A 66 -22.55 -3.66 20.54
CA SER A 66 -21.13 -4.03 20.49
C SER A 66 -20.71 -4.02 19.02
N VAL A 67 -20.03 -2.95 18.60
CA VAL A 67 -19.27 -2.96 17.34
C VAL A 67 -18.15 -3.95 17.56
N ILE A 68 -18.36 -5.20 17.15
CA ILE A 68 -17.32 -6.22 17.18
C ILE A 68 -16.21 -5.73 16.24
N ALA A 69 -14.99 -5.59 16.77
CA ALA A 69 -13.84 -5.19 15.96
C ALA A 69 -13.64 -6.22 14.82
N PRO A 70 -13.27 -5.78 13.60
CA PRO A 70 -13.00 -6.69 12.49
C PRO A 70 -12.01 -7.80 12.88
N SER A 71 -12.26 -9.00 12.36
CA SER A 71 -11.53 -10.21 12.69
C SER A 71 -10.92 -10.85 11.45
N GLU A 72 -10.16 -11.94 11.62
CA GLU A 72 -9.66 -12.73 10.48
C GLU A 72 -10.79 -13.24 9.59
N ALA A 73 -11.97 -13.52 10.15
CA ALA A 73 -13.14 -13.92 9.36
C ALA A 73 -13.64 -12.80 8.43
N ASP A 74 -13.31 -11.55 8.74
CA ASP A 74 -13.63 -10.39 7.92
C ASP A 74 -12.57 -10.10 6.84
N GLY A 75 -11.49 -10.88 6.79
CA GLY A 75 -10.35 -10.67 5.90
C GLY A 75 -9.21 -9.87 6.51
N VAL A 76 -9.23 -9.60 7.82
CA VAL A 76 -8.12 -8.92 8.50
C VAL A 76 -6.88 -9.81 8.54
N ILE A 77 -5.74 -9.26 8.12
CA ILE A 77 -4.41 -9.81 8.36
C ILE A 77 -3.77 -8.98 9.47
N ARG A 78 -3.36 -9.61 10.57
CA ARG A 78 -2.87 -8.92 11.76
C ARG A 78 -1.42 -8.48 11.59
N ASP A 79 -1.03 -7.42 12.29
CA ASP A 79 0.36 -6.97 12.32
C ASP A 79 1.30 -8.12 12.74
N GLY A 80 2.32 -8.36 11.91
CA GLY A 80 3.29 -9.44 12.12
C GLY A 80 2.91 -10.76 11.46
N ASP A 81 1.65 -10.96 11.07
CA ASP A 81 1.27 -12.07 10.21
C ASP A 81 1.83 -11.87 8.80
N GLN A 82 2.23 -12.97 8.18
CA GLN A 82 2.85 -12.97 6.85
C GLN A 82 2.30 -14.12 5.99
N PRO A 83 0.98 -14.14 5.74
CA PRO A 83 0.39 -15.20 4.93
C PRO A 83 0.93 -15.16 3.50
N THR A 84 1.01 -16.33 2.91
CA THR A 84 1.31 -16.60 1.51
C THR A 84 0.02 -16.87 0.76
N VAL A 85 0.14 -16.96 -0.57
CA VAL A 85 -0.94 -17.41 -1.46
C VAL A 85 -1.33 -18.89 -1.27
N PHE A 86 -0.66 -19.62 -0.37
CA PHE A 86 -0.97 -21.01 -0.04
C PHE A 86 -1.72 -21.18 1.28
N ASP A 87 -1.83 -20.13 2.09
CA ASP A 87 -2.51 -20.15 3.41
C ASP A 87 -4.03 -20.00 3.26
N VAL A 88 -4.64 -20.95 2.53
CA VAL A 88 -6.06 -20.94 2.12
C VAL A 88 -7.06 -21.12 3.27
N ASP A 89 -6.58 -21.46 4.47
CA ASP A 89 -7.36 -21.50 5.70
C ASP A 89 -7.67 -20.10 6.25
N ARG A 90 -6.91 -19.08 5.83
CA ARG A 90 -7.19 -17.68 6.16
C ARG A 90 -8.21 -17.10 5.19
N ALA A 91 -9.24 -16.44 5.71
CA ALA A 91 -10.32 -15.90 4.88
C ALA A 91 -9.80 -14.95 3.78
N ALA A 92 -8.79 -14.13 4.08
CA ALA A 92 -8.18 -13.21 3.12
C ALA A 92 -7.57 -13.92 1.89
N VAL A 93 -7.21 -15.20 1.99
CA VAL A 93 -6.63 -15.97 0.88
C VAL A 93 -7.65 -16.97 0.33
N GLY A 94 -8.33 -17.72 1.21
CA GLY A 94 -9.28 -18.76 0.83
C GLY A 94 -10.54 -18.27 0.13
N ASN A 95 -10.89 -16.99 0.29
CA ASN A 95 -12.06 -16.38 -0.37
C ASN A 95 -11.70 -15.57 -1.63
N LEU A 96 -10.44 -15.58 -2.07
CA LEU A 96 -10.09 -15.04 -3.39
C LEU A 96 -10.81 -15.83 -4.49
N ASP A 97 -11.04 -15.19 -5.63
CA ASP A 97 -11.54 -15.88 -6.81
C ASP A 97 -10.63 -17.08 -7.12
N PRO A 98 -11.20 -18.30 -7.33
CA PRO A 98 -10.39 -19.50 -7.52
C PRO A 98 -9.42 -19.42 -8.70
N ALA A 99 -9.77 -18.70 -9.78
CA ALA A 99 -8.87 -18.55 -10.93
C ALA A 99 -7.72 -17.60 -10.61
N LEU A 100 -7.99 -16.49 -9.90
CA LEU A 100 -6.95 -15.60 -9.38
C LEU A 100 -6.00 -16.36 -8.45
N LEU A 101 -6.53 -17.07 -7.46
CA LEU A 101 -5.74 -17.84 -6.50
C LEU A 101 -4.86 -18.89 -7.21
N ALA A 102 -5.41 -19.60 -8.19
CA ALA A 102 -4.65 -20.57 -8.97
C ALA A 102 -3.52 -19.90 -9.79
N ALA A 103 -3.73 -18.71 -10.35
CA ALA A 103 -2.70 -17.95 -11.04
C ALA A 103 -1.59 -17.49 -10.09
N LEU A 104 -1.97 -16.97 -8.93
CA LEU A 104 -1.05 -16.56 -7.86
C LEU A 104 -0.18 -17.71 -7.40
N GLN A 105 -0.76 -18.88 -7.16
CA GLN A 105 -0.04 -20.07 -6.70
C GLN A 105 0.96 -20.56 -7.75
N ARG A 106 0.59 -20.57 -9.04
CA ARG A 106 1.54 -20.90 -10.12
C ARG A 106 2.72 -19.92 -10.17
N ALA A 107 2.43 -18.62 -10.11
CA ALA A 107 3.45 -17.58 -10.13
C ALA A 107 4.37 -17.69 -8.89
N ALA A 108 3.81 -17.91 -7.71
CA ALA A 108 4.56 -18.05 -6.47
C ALA A 108 5.47 -19.28 -6.49
N SER A 109 5.01 -20.44 -7.00
CA SER A 109 5.84 -21.64 -7.13
C SER A 109 7.04 -21.42 -8.06
N ASP A 110 6.87 -20.69 -9.16
CA ASP A 110 7.98 -20.37 -10.07
C ASP A 110 8.95 -19.34 -9.44
N ALA A 111 8.41 -18.34 -8.74
CA ALA A 111 9.19 -17.33 -8.03
C ALA A 111 10.02 -17.92 -6.87
N GLU A 112 9.52 -18.95 -6.19
CA GLU A 112 10.25 -19.65 -5.13
C GLU A 112 11.55 -20.30 -5.64
N GLY A 113 11.59 -20.73 -6.90
CA GLY A 113 12.81 -21.22 -7.55
C GLY A 113 13.93 -20.16 -7.62
N GLU A 114 13.58 -18.89 -7.48
CA GLU A 114 14.47 -17.73 -7.43
C GLU A 114 14.62 -17.15 -6.01
N GLY A 115 14.08 -17.84 -4.99
CA GLY A 115 14.11 -17.40 -3.60
C GLY A 115 13.16 -16.26 -3.28
N ILE A 116 12.12 -16.06 -4.09
CA ILE A 116 11.13 -14.99 -3.92
C ILE A 116 9.83 -15.58 -3.38
N THR A 117 9.37 -15.08 -2.23
CA THR A 117 8.12 -15.49 -1.60
C THR A 117 7.07 -14.40 -1.78
N PHE A 118 5.86 -14.77 -2.19
CA PHE A 118 4.73 -13.85 -2.23
C PHE A 118 4.04 -13.83 -0.85
N ARG A 119 3.93 -12.63 -0.27
CA ARG A 119 3.15 -12.35 0.93
C ARG A 119 1.89 -11.62 0.54
N VAL A 120 0.78 -12.02 1.13
CA VAL A 120 -0.51 -11.33 1.00
C VAL A 120 -0.58 -10.29 2.10
N ASN A 121 -0.58 -9.01 1.72
CA ASN A 121 -0.77 -7.89 2.63
C ASN A 121 -2.25 -7.63 2.88
N SER A 122 -3.08 -7.83 1.85
CA SER A 122 -4.53 -7.72 1.88
C SER A 122 -5.09 -8.56 0.72
N GLY A 123 -6.14 -9.34 0.97
CA GLY A 123 -6.75 -10.21 -0.04
C GLY A 123 -8.25 -10.00 -0.06
N TRP A 124 -9.03 -11.07 0.01
CA TRP A 124 -10.47 -10.93 0.19
C TRP A 124 -10.83 -10.24 1.52
N ARG A 125 -11.83 -9.36 1.48
CA ARG A 125 -12.37 -8.71 2.69
C ARG A 125 -13.87 -8.47 2.62
N THR A 126 -14.52 -8.39 3.78
CA THR A 126 -15.95 -8.10 3.84
C THR A 126 -16.26 -6.65 3.42
N PRO A 127 -17.49 -6.37 2.92
CA PRO A 127 -17.94 -5.00 2.69
C PRO A 127 -17.85 -4.12 3.94
N ALA A 128 -18.06 -4.68 5.13
CA ALA A 128 -17.96 -3.95 6.40
C ALA A 128 -16.51 -3.54 6.71
N LEU A 129 -15.54 -4.43 6.46
CA LEU A 129 -14.12 -4.09 6.59
C LEU A 129 -13.72 -3.04 5.54
N GLN A 130 -14.19 -3.17 4.29
CA GLN A 130 -13.97 -2.16 3.25
C GLN A 130 -14.50 -0.78 3.68
N ALA A 131 -15.73 -0.73 4.19
CA ALA A 131 -16.35 0.52 4.66
C ALA A 131 -15.51 1.16 5.74
N ARG A 132 -14.99 0.36 6.68
CA ARG A 132 -14.11 0.85 7.74
C ARG A 132 -12.81 1.42 7.18
N MET A 133 -12.16 0.72 6.26
CA MET A 133 -10.93 1.19 5.62
C MET A 133 -11.13 2.51 4.86
N LEU A 134 -12.28 2.67 4.18
CA LEU A 134 -12.61 3.93 3.52
C LEU A 134 -12.80 5.07 4.54
N GLN A 135 -13.48 4.81 5.66
CA GLN A 135 -13.63 5.82 6.73
C GLN A 135 -12.27 6.21 7.34
N ASP A 136 -11.40 5.24 7.58
CA ASP A 136 -10.06 5.50 8.10
C ASP A 136 -9.21 6.31 7.08
N ALA A 137 -9.33 6.00 5.78
CA ALA A 137 -8.70 6.78 4.71
C ALA A 137 -9.25 8.22 4.62
N ILE A 138 -10.57 8.42 4.75
CA ILE A 138 -11.17 9.77 4.79
C ILE A 138 -10.60 10.57 5.96
N ALA A 139 -10.46 9.96 7.13
CA ALA A 139 -9.86 10.61 8.29
C ALA A 139 -8.38 10.95 8.06
N GLN A 140 -7.64 10.11 7.33
CA GLN A 140 -6.23 10.31 7.01
C GLN A 140 -6.01 11.39 5.94
N TYR A 141 -6.79 11.37 4.86
CA TYR A 141 -6.59 12.20 3.68
C TYR A 141 -7.44 13.49 3.68
N GLY A 142 -8.43 13.58 4.57
CA GLY A 142 -9.22 14.78 4.81
C GLY A 142 -10.44 14.96 3.89
N SER A 143 -10.60 14.13 2.86
CA SER A 143 -11.80 14.09 2.02
C SER A 143 -12.04 12.70 1.46
N GLU A 144 -13.29 12.43 1.10
CA GLU A 144 -13.65 11.21 0.36
C GLU A 144 -13.00 11.19 -1.01
N ASP A 145 -12.99 12.31 -1.74
CA ASP A 145 -12.36 12.39 -3.05
C ASP A 145 -10.87 11.99 -3.03
N GLU A 146 -10.12 12.43 -2.02
CA GLU A 146 -8.70 12.05 -1.91
C GLU A 146 -8.53 10.60 -1.43
N ALA A 147 -9.37 10.15 -0.47
CA ALA A 147 -9.35 8.77 0.01
C ALA A 147 -9.66 7.76 -1.10
N ARG A 148 -10.57 8.11 -2.02
CA ARG A 148 -11.00 7.30 -3.17
C ARG A 148 -9.89 7.04 -4.19
N ARG A 149 -8.78 7.78 -4.14
CA ARG A 149 -7.54 7.52 -4.91
C ARG A 149 -6.73 6.34 -4.37
N TRP A 150 -7.13 5.78 -3.22
CA TRP A 150 -6.42 4.68 -2.53
C TRP A 150 -7.35 3.58 -2.04
N VAL A 151 -8.61 3.91 -1.73
CA VAL A 151 -9.56 2.98 -1.14
C VAL A 151 -10.92 3.12 -1.83
N ALA A 152 -11.33 2.07 -2.55
CA ALA A 152 -12.65 1.99 -3.17
C ALA A 152 -13.79 1.84 -2.13
N THR A 153 -15.02 2.03 -2.57
CA THR A 153 -16.23 1.80 -1.75
C THR A 153 -16.50 0.30 -1.56
N PRO A 154 -17.29 -0.08 -0.54
CA PRO A 154 -17.76 -1.45 -0.35
C PRO A 154 -18.38 -2.10 -1.59
N GLU A 155 -19.08 -1.32 -2.41
CA GLU A 155 -19.82 -1.80 -3.57
C GLU A 155 -18.93 -2.03 -4.80
N THR A 156 -17.74 -1.41 -4.83
CA THR A 156 -16.90 -1.35 -6.03
C THR A 156 -15.50 -1.91 -5.85
N SER A 157 -15.10 -2.28 -4.64
CA SER A 157 -13.78 -2.85 -4.42
C SER A 157 -13.70 -4.30 -4.89
N GLU A 158 -12.73 -4.59 -5.74
CA GLU A 158 -12.41 -5.94 -6.22
C GLU A 158 -11.90 -6.86 -5.09
N HIS A 159 -11.43 -6.32 -3.96
CA HIS A 159 -11.13 -7.12 -2.76
C HIS A 159 -12.40 -7.70 -2.12
N VAL A 160 -13.56 -7.06 -2.30
CA VAL A 160 -14.83 -7.54 -1.74
C VAL A 160 -15.36 -8.73 -2.54
N THR A 161 -15.17 -8.70 -3.87
CA THR A 161 -15.53 -9.81 -4.76
C THR A 161 -14.49 -10.93 -4.77
N GLY A 162 -13.27 -10.66 -4.29
CA GLY A 162 -12.16 -11.61 -4.28
C GLY A 162 -11.32 -11.58 -5.56
N ASP A 163 -11.55 -10.61 -6.44
CA ASP A 163 -10.92 -10.45 -7.75
C ASP A 163 -9.58 -9.68 -7.70
N ALA A 164 -9.19 -9.18 -6.52
CA ALA A 164 -7.93 -8.48 -6.29
C ALA A 164 -7.16 -8.98 -5.07
N VAL A 165 -5.83 -8.79 -5.11
CA VAL A 165 -4.92 -9.06 -4.00
C VAL A 165 -3.82 -8.00 -3.92
N ASP A 166 -3.48 -7.61 -2.70
CA ASP A 166 -2.35 -6.75 -2.38
C ASP A 166 -1.18 -7.61 -1.93
N LEU A 167 -0.08 -7.54 -2.67
CA LEU A 167 1.09 -8.40 -2.45
C LEU A 167 2.30 -7.64 -1.91
N GLY A 168 3.24 -8.42 -1.38
CA GLY A 168 4.58 -7.99 -1.00
C GLY A 168 5.51 -9.19 -0.87
N PRO A 169 6.75 -9.00 -0.40
CA PRO A 169 7.46 -7.72 -0.26
C PRO A 169 7.87 -7.15 -1.63
N TRP A 170 8.63 -6.06 -1.67
CA TRP A 170 9.08 -5.41 -2.91
C TRP A 170 9.76 -6.34 -3.92
N SER A 171 10.47 -7.39 -3.49
CA SER A 171 11.07 -8.37 -4.40
C SER A 171 10.02 -9.20 -5.15
N ALA A 172 8.89 -9.51 -4.51
CA ALA A 172 7.76 -10.15 -5.19
C ALA A 172 7.11 -9.20 -6.19
N LEU A 173 6.97 -7.92 -5.84
CA LEU A 173 6.40 -6.90 -6.72
C LEU A 173 7.29 -6.65 -7.95
N ASP A 174 8.60 -6.58 -7.78
CA ASP A 174 9.56 -6.45 -8.88
C ASP A 174 9.51 -7.67 -9.82
N TRP A 175 9.40 -8.88 -9.26
CA TRP A 175 9.27 -10.10 -10.06
C TRP A 175 7.95 -10.12 -10.85
N LEU A 176 6.84 -9.75 -10.21
CA LEU A 176 5.53 -9.67 -10.85
C LEU A 176 5.45 -8.60 -11.92
N ALA A 177 6.08 -7.43 -11.72
CA ALA A 177 6.15 -6.39 -12.75
C ALA A 177 6.83 -6.89 -14.04
N GLN A 178 7.78 -7.82 -13.92
CA GLN A 178 8.52 -8.37 -15.06
C GLN A 178 7.87 -9.62 -15.69
N ARG A 179 7.08 -10.38 -14.90
CA ARG A 179 6.68 -11.75 -15.26
C ARG A 179 5.21 -12.04 -15.03
N GLY A 180 4.48 -11.18 -14.32
CA GLY A 180 3.09 -11.39 -13.90
C GLY A 180 2.16 -11.65 -15.07
N SER A 181 2.34 -10.95 -16.20
CA SER A 181 1.54 -11.14 -17.41
C SER A 181 1.53 -12.60 -17.90
N ARG A 182 2.62 -13.36 -17.73
CA ARG A 182 2.70 -14.78 -18.10
C ARG A 182 1.71 -15.68 -17.35
N TYR A 183 1.18 -15.19 -16.24
CA TYR A 183 0.18 -15.86 -15.40
C TYR A 183 -1.18 -15.15 -15.47
N GLY A 184 -1.31 -14.09 -16.26
CA GLY A 184 -2.45 -13.19 -16.25
C GLY A 184 -2.49 -12.25 -15.05
N LEU A 185 -1.43 -12.12 -14.26
CA LEU A 185 -1.41 -11.27 -13.08
C LEU A 185 -0.91 -9.88 -13.44
N CYS A 186 -1.76 -8.87 -13.29
CA CYS A 186 -1.46 -7.51 -13.71
C CYS A 186 -1.63 -6.51 -12.59
N GLN A 187 -0.63 -5.63 -12.44
CA GLN A 187 -0.81 -4.39 -11.70
C GLN A 187 -1.82 -3.52 -12.45
N ILE A 188 -2.87 -3.08 -11.76
CA ILE A 188 -3.98 -2.34 -12.39
C ILE A 188 -3.83 -0.84 -12.21
N TYR A 189 -3.32 -0.41 -11.06
CA TYR A 189 -3.18 1.01 -10.72
C TYR A 189 -1.71 1.39 -10.56
N ALA A 190 -1.29 2.46 -11.22
CA ALA A 190 0.10 2.93 -11.23
C ALA A 190 0.58 3.42 -9.86
N ASN A 191 -0.32 3.96 -9.03
CA ASN A 191 -0.04 4.38 -7.66
C ASN A 191 0.00 3.22 -6.64
N GLU A 192 -0.44 2.01 -7.02
CA GLU A 192 -0.56 0.85 -6.14
C GLU A 192 0.23 -0.33 -6.70
N ALA A 193 1.56 -0.26 -6.59
CA ALA A 193 2.47 -1.32 -7.06
C ALA A 193 2.22 -2.70 -6.43
N TRP A 194 1.44 -2.76 -5.35
CA TRP A 194 1.04 -3.96 -4.64
C TRP A 194 -0.27 -4.57 -5.12
N HIS A 195 -1.15 -3.83 -5.81
CA HIS A 195 -2.51 -4.27 -6.19
C HIS A 195 -2.49 -5.04 -7.51
N TYR A 196 -2.80 -6.33 -7.46
CA TYR A 196 -2.85 -7.21 -8.62
C TYR A 196 -4.23 -7.83 -8.81
N GLU A 197 -4.63 -7.94 -10.08
CA GLU A 197 -5.84 -8.64 -10.49
C GLU A 197 -5.54 -9.65 -11.61
N LEU A 198 -6.45 -10.60 -11.80
CA LEU A 198 -6.38 -11.51 -12.94
C LEU A 198 -6.90 -10.83 -14.22
N ARG A 199 -6.10 -10.91 -15.28
CA ARG A 199 -6.39 -10.54 -16.66
C ARG A 199 -5.96 -11.70 -17.54
N PRO A 200 -6.84 -12.68 -17.80
CA PRO A 200 -6.47 -13.91 -18.51
C PRO A 200 -5.82 -13.64 -19.88
N ASP A 201 -6.32 -12.64 -20.61
CA ASP A 201 -5.80 -12.26 -21.92
C ASP A 201 -4.36 -11.71 -21.86
N ALA A 202 -3.87 -11.29 -20.68
CA ALA A 202 -2.53 -10.76 -20.53
C ALA A 202 -1.43 -11.81 -20.76
N VAL A 203 -1.76 -13.11 -20.75
CA VAL A 203 -0.83 -14.18 -21.13
C VAL A 203 -0.39 -14.04 -22.59
N ASP A 204 -1.32 -13.63 -23.47
CA ASP A 204 -1.09 -13.48 -24.90
C ASP A 204 -0.82 -12.02 -25.30
N GLU A 205 -1.49 -11.07 -24.65
CA GLU A 205 -1.51 -9.66 -25.04
C GLU A 205 -0.60 -8.76 -24.17
N GLY A 206 -0.12 -9.28 -23.04
CA GLY A 206 0.49 -8.48 -21.99
C GLY A 206 -0.54 -7.75 -21.12
N CYS A 207 -0.09 -7.15 -20.03
CA CYS A 207 -0.99 -6.43 -19.14
C CYS A 207 -1.57 -5.18 -19.82
N PRO A 208 -2.85 -4.83 -19.53
CA PRO A 208 -3.42 -3.58 -20.00
C PRO A 208 -2.63 -2.38 -19.47
N GLU A 209 -2.81 -1.22 -20.09
CA GLU A 209 -2.28 0.03 -19.57
C GLU A 209 -2.81 0.27 -18.15
N MET A 210 -1.91 0.59 -17.22
CA MET A 210 -2.27 0.90 -15.84
C MET A 210 -3.03 2.22 -15.80
N MET A 211 -4.11 2.24 -15.04
CA MET A 211 -4.81 3.47 -14.67
C MET A 211 -3.98 4.23 -13.63
N ALA A 212 -4.12 5.55 -13.55
CA ALA A 212 -3.32 6.34 -12.61
C ALA A 212 -3.59 5.92 -11.15
N ASP A 213 -4.86 5.69 -10.85
CA ASP A 213 -5.39 5.28 -9.55
C ASP A 213 -6.83 4.73 -9.70
N PRO A 214 -7.45 4.17 -8.64
CA PRO A 214 -8.80 3.62 -8.71
C PRO A 214 -9.87 4.59 -9.20
N THR A 215 -9.69 5.92 -9.11
CA THR A 215 -10.69 6.89 -9.58
C THR A 215 -10.78 6.99 -11.11
N GLU A 216 -9.85 6.39 -11.84
CA GLU A 216 -9.94 6.28 -13.31
C GLU A 216 -10.61 4.97 -13.76
N ASP A 217 -10.85 4.02 -12.87
CA ASP A 217 -11.48 2.74 -13.20
C ASP A 217 -13.01 2.88 -13.36
N PRO A 218 -13.58 2.61 -14.55
CA PRO A 218 -15.03 2.67 -14.77
C PRO A 218 -15.85 1.76 -13.83
N ARG A 219 -15.25 0.71 -13.26
CA ARG A 219 -15.89 -0.19 -12.29
C ARG A 219 -16.12 0.50 -10.95
N THR A 220 -15.25 1.44 -10.57
CA THR A 220 -15.30 2.14 -9.29
C THR A 220 -16.17 3.40 -9.31
N GLN A 221 -16.55 3.89 -10.49
CA GLN A 221 -17.34 5.12 -10.69
C GLN A 221 -18.87 4.95 -10.56
N ARG A 222 -19.34 3.80 -10.07
CA ARG A 222 -20.78 3.47 -10.02
C ARG A 222 -21.47 3.96 -8.76
#